data_AF-A0A6N9TR40-F1
#
_entry.id   AF-A0A6N9TR40-F1
#
_cell.length_a   1.000
_cell.length_b   1.000
_cell.length_c   1.000
_cell.angle_alpha   90.00
_cell.angle_beta   90.00
_cell.angle_gamma   90.00
#
_symmetry.space_group_name_H-M   'P 1'
#
loop_
_entity.id
_entity.type
_entity.pdbx_description
1 polymer ?
#
loop_
_entity_poly.entity_id
_entity_poly.type
_entity_poly.pdbx_seq_one_letter_code
_entity_poly.pdbx_strand_id
1 'polypeptide(L)'
;MWLLGGLLLLVAAWDVAGPFGLWKLRHLAHSRHWLQARVAALRQERDSLRGEISRLEGDAGYQERAVRRILGWVKDGEILFRFPEGR
;
A
#
# COMPACT_ATOMS: atom_id res chain seq x y z
N MET A 1 -8.20 50.03 -26.51
CA MET A 1 -8.18 48.60 -26.92
C MET A 1 -7.08 47.81 -26.20
N TRP A 2 -5.84 48.29 -26.12
CA TRP A 2 -4.73 47.59 -25.44
C TRP A 2 -4.92 47.38 -23.93
N LEU A 3 -5.54 48.34 -23.22
CA LEU A 3 -5.82 48.22 -21.78
C LEU A 3 -6.83 47.11 -21.46
N LEU A 4 -7.81 46.89 -22.33
CA LEU A 4 -8.80 45.83 -22.18
C LEU A 4 -8.17 44.44 -22.42
N GLY A 5 -7.28 44.34 -23.42
CA GLY A 5 -6.52 43.10 -23.67
C GLY A 5 -5.58 42.75 -22.52
N GLY A 6 -4.87 43.76 -21.98
CA GLY A 6 -4.00 43.60 -20.81
C GLY A 6 -4.77 43.16 -19.56
N LEU A 7 -5.93 43.77 -19.30
CA LEU A 7 -6.78 43.40 -18.17
C LEU A 7 -7.32 41.96 -18.30
N LEU A 8 -7.75 41.56 -19.50
CA LEU A 8 -8.23 40.20 -19.76
C LEU A 8 -7.14 39.15 -19.55
N LEU A 9 -5.91 39.44 -19.98
CA LEU A 9 -4.75 38.59 -19.77
C LEU A 9 -4.39 38.45 -18.28
N LEU A 10 -4.51 39.55 -17.52
CA LEU A 10 -4.21 39.57 -16.09
C LEU A 10 -5.23 38.77 -15.30
N VAL A 11 -6.52 38.87 -15.66
CA VAL A 11 -7.59 38.04 -15.10
C VAL A 11 -7.40 36.57 -15.45
N ALA A 12 -7.09 36.24 -16.71
CA ALA A 12 -6.85 34.86 -17.12
C ALA A 12 -5.62 34.25 -16.44
N ALA A 13 -4.53 35.03 -16.28
CA ALA A 13 -3.35 34.60 -15.55
C ALA A 13 -3.64 34.39 -14.07
N TRP A 14 -4.46 35.26 -13.45
CA TRP A 14 -4.90 35.12 -12.07
C TRP A 14 -5.82 33.92 -11.86
N ASP A 15 -6.68 33.59 -12.81
CA ASP A 15 -7.56 32.42 -12.76
C ASP A 15 -6.77 31.10 -12.82
N VAL A 16 -5.70 31.08 -13.64
CA VAL A 16 -4.80 29.92 -13.77
C VAL A 16 -3.83 29.81 -12.59
N ALA A 17 -3.27 30.93 -12.12
CA ALA A 17 -2.28 30.98 -11.04
C ALA A 17 -2.87 31.14 -9.64
N GLY A 18 -4.19 31.36 -9.53
CA GLY A 18 -4.88 31.60 -8.28
C GLY A 18 -4.98 30.35 -7.40
N PRO A 19 -5.18 30.51 -6.08
CA PRO A 19 -5.27 29.42 -5.10
C PRO A 19 -6.45 28.46 -5.31
N PHE A 20 -7.37 28.79 -6.23
CA PHE A 20 -8.51 27.97 -6.68
C PHE A 20 -8.34 27.39 -8.09
N GLY A 21 -7.22 27.67 -8.77
CA GLY A 21 -6.98 27.26 -10.15
C GLY A 21 -6.94 25.75 -10.34
N LEU A 22 -7.37 25.31 -11.52
CA LEU A 22 -7.54 23.93 -12.00
C LEU A 22 -6.37 22.97 -11.70
N TRP A 23 -5.18 23.50 -11.40
CA TRP A 23 -4.02 22.74 -10.92
C TRP A 23 -4.28 22.02 -9.59
N LYS A 24 -4.98 22.65 -8.65
CA LYS A 24 -5.30 22.04 -7.35
C LYS A 24 -6.28 20.87 -7.51
N LEU A 25 -7.22 20.98 -8.44
CA LEU A 25 -8.14 19.90 -8.82
C LEU A 25 -7.41 18.71 -9.45
N ARG A 26 -6.41 18.97 -10.32
CA ARG A 26 -5.57 17.90 -10.88
C ARG A 26 -4.72 17.21 -9.82
N HIS A 27 -4.12 17.96 -8.90
CA HIS A 27 -3.34 17.38 -7.81
C HIS A 27 -4.24 16.56 -6.86
N LEU A 28 -5.41 17.08 -6.50
CA LEU A 28 -6.40 16.34 -5.69
C LEU A 28 -6.90 15.07 -6.38
N ALA A 29 -7.12 15.11 -7.70
CA ALA A 29 -7.54 13.92 -8.45
C ALA A 29 -6.45 12.84 -8.42
N HIS A 30 -5.19 13.23 -8.60
CA HIS A 30 -4.06 12.30 -8.53
C HIS A 30 -3.87 11.73 -7.11
N SER A 31 -3.96 12.58 -6.08
CA SER A 31 -3.91 12.13 -4.68
C SER A 31 -5.07 11.18 -4.33
N ARG A 32 -6.28 11.43 -4.85
CA ARG A 32 -7.43 10.53 -4.66
C ARG A 32 -7.19 9.16 -5.29
N HIS A 33 -6.69 9.11 -6.51
CA HIS A 33 -6.36 7.84 -7.17
C HIS A 33 -5.27 7.07 -6.41
N TRP A 34 -4.22 7.74 -5.96
CA TRP A 34 -3.15 7.10 -5.19
C TRP A 34 -3.66 6.57 -3.83
N LEU A 35 -4.45 7.35 -3.09
CA LEU A 35 -5.06 6.91 -1.83
C LEU A 35 -5.99 5.71 -2.06
N GLN A 36 -6.81 5.74 -3.11
CA GLN A 36 -7.71 4.63 -3.44
C GLN A 36 -6.95 3.35 -3.78
N ALA A 37 -5.88 3.46 -4.58
CA ALA A 37 -5.01 2.33 -4.89
C ALA A 37 -4.36 1.77 -3.61
N ARG A 38 -3.92 2.64 -2.70
CA ARG A 38 -3.34 2.22 -1.41
C ARG A 38 -4.36 1.53 -0.51
N VAL A 39 -5.59 2.03 -0.43
CA VAL A 39 -6.68 1.37 0.31
C VAL A 39 -7.01 0.01 -0.28
N ALA A 40 -7.04 -0.12 -1.61
CA ALA A 40 -7.29 -1.40 -2.28
C ALA A 40 -6.18 -2.42 -1.96
N ALA A 41 -4.91 -2.01 -2.06
CA ALA A 41 -3.77 -2.85 -1.71
C ALA A 41 -3.81 -3.30 -0.24
N LEU A 42 -4.07 -2.37 0.69
CA LEU A 42 -4.16 -2.69 2.12
C LEU A 42 -5.35 -3.60 2.45
N ARG A 43 -6.47 -3.48 1.73
CA ARG A 43 -7.61 -4.39 1.89
C ARG A 43 -7.26 -5.80 1.42
N GLN A 44 -6.58 -5.92 0.29
CA GLN A 44 -6.12 -7.21 -0.22
C GLN A 44 -5.15 -7.88 0.75
N GLU A 45 -4.19 -7.13 1.30
CA GLU A 45 -3.23 -7.63 2.28
C GLU A 45 -3.91 -8.03 3.60
N ARG A 46 -4.87 -7.24 4.07
CA ARG A 46 -5.68 -7.61 5.24
C ARG A 46 -6.44 -8.92 5.00
N ASP A 47 -7.03 -9.09 3.83
CA ASP A 47 -7.83 -10.28 3.52
C ASP A 47 -6.94 -11.52 3.37
N SER A 48 -5.73 -11.38 2.80
CA SER A 48 -4.76 -12.48 2.79
C SER A 48 -4.28 -12.86 4.19
N LEU A 49 -3.97 -11.87 5.03
CA LEU A 49 -3.55 -12.10 6.42
C LEU A 49 -4.66 -12.74 7.25
N ARG A 50 -5.92 -12.32 7.08
CA ARG A 50 -7.07 -12.97 7.73
C ARG A 50 -7.24 -14.42 7.28
N GLY A 51 -7.05 -14.71 6.00
CA GLY A 51 -7.05 -16.08 5.50
C GLY A 51 -5.91 -16.92 6.06
N GLU A 52 -4.74 -16.32 6.31
CA GLU A 52 -3.64 -16.99 6.98
C GLU A 52 -3.91 -17.25 8.46
N ILE A 53 -4.48 -16.28 9.19
CA ILE A 53 -4.92 -16.46 10.58
C ILE A 53 -5.95 -17.58 10.66
N SER A 54 -6.95 -17.62 9.79
CA SER A 54 -7.97 -18.68 9.82
C SER A 54 -7.37 -20.07 9.55
N ARG A 55 -6.35 -20.17 8.69
CA ARG A 55 -5.61 -21.42 8.45
C ARG A 55 -4.73 -21.80 9.64
N LEU A 56 -4.11 -20.82 10.30
CA LEU A 56 -3.39 -21.02 11.54
C LEU A 56 -4.33 -21.50 12.65
N GLU A 57 -5.50 -20.90 12.83
CA GLU A 57 -6.41 -21.27 13.92
C GLU A 57 -7.10 -22.63 13.68
N GLY A 58 -7.45 -22.96 12.44
CA GLY A 58 -8.27 -24.13 12.10
C GLY A 58 -7.53 -25.44 11.80
N ASP A 59 -6.21 -25.41 11.52
CA ASP A 59 -5.44 -26.59 11.11
C ASP A 59 -4.22 -26.80 12.04
N ALA A 60 -4.33 -27.78 12.94
CA ALA A 60 -3.26 -28.16 13.85
C ALA A 60 -1.96 -28.56 13.13
N GLY A 61 -2.04 -29.16 11.94
CA GLY A 61 -0.88 -29.49 11.13
C GLY A 61 -0.25 -28.26 10.49
N TYR A 62 -1.04 -27.24 10.14
CA TYR A 62 -0.52 -25.96 9.66
C TYR A 62 0.16 -25.18 10.79
N GLN A 63 -0.39 -25.19 12.00
CA GLN A 63 0.24 -24.61 13.19
C GLN A 63 1.61 -25.21 13.46
N GLU A 64 1.71 -26.55 13.48
CA GLU A 64 2.97 -27.23 13.73
C GLU A 64 4.02 -26.87 12.67
N ARG A 65 3.66 -26.86 11.38
CA ARG A 65 4.56 -26.45 10.30
C ARG A 65 5.00 -24.99 10.42
N ALA A 66 4.09 -24.09 10.78
CA ALA A 66 4.39 -22.67 10.97
C ALA A 66 5.34 -22.45 12.15
N VAL A 67 5.09 -23.10 13.28
CA VAL A 67 5.93 -23.05 14.48
C VAL A 67 7.33 -23.64 14.20
N ARG A 68 7.41 -24.79 13.52
CA ARG A 68 8.70 -25.38 13.09
C ARG A 68 9.50 -24.44 12.19
N ARG A 69 8.84 -23.74 11.25
CA ARG A 69 9.50 -22.83 10.30
C ARG A 69 9.91 -21.49 10.91
N ILE A 70 9.01 -20.85 11.66
CA ILE A 70 9.21 -19.48 12.17
C ILE A 70 10.03 -19.50 13.47
N LEU A 71 9.74 -20.44 14.37
CA LEU A 71 10.34 -20.50 15.70
C LEU A 71 11.47 -21.52 15.78
N GLY A 72 11.70 -22.32 14.73
CA GLY A 72 12.71 -23.37 14.74
C GLY A 72 12.43 -24.46 15.78
N TRP A 73 11.15 -24.64 16.13
CA TRP A 73 10.74 -25.58 17.17
C TRP A 73 10.90 -27.02 16.70
N VAL A 74 11.35 -27.89 17.61
CA VAL A 74 11.69 -29.29 17.35
C VAL A 74 11.15 -30.09 18.53
N LYS A 75 10.50 -31.22 18.28
CA LYS A 75 9.94 -32.06 19.35
C LYS A 75 11.07 -32.81 20.06
N ASP A 76 10.87 -33.19 21.33
CA ASP A 76 11.83 -34.02 22.05
C ASP A 76 12.18 -35.29 21.26
N GLY A 77 13.47 -35.46 20.95
CA GLY A 77 13.99 -36.57 20.15
C GLY A 77 14.11 -36.34 18.64
N GLU A 78 13.70 -35.17 18.11
CA GLU A 78 13.96 -34.80 16.71
C GLU A 78 15.31 -34.06 16.55
N ILE A 79 15.96 -34.23 15.38
CA ILE A 79 17.24 -33.57 15.05
C ILE A 79 16.99 -32.57 13.90
N LEU A 80 17.26 -31.29 14.14
CA LEU A 80 17.17 -30.24 13.11
C LEU A 80 18.48 -30.14 12.33
N PHE A 81 18.47 -30.54 11.06
CA PHE A 81 19.59 -30.34 10.15
C PHE A 81 19.51 -28.95 9.50
N ARG A 82 20.41 -28.03 9.88
CA ARG A 82 20.60 -26.76 9.19
C ARG A 82 21.77 -26.91 8.22
N PHE A 83 21.48 -26.89 6.93
CA PHE A 83 22.52 -26.84 5.90
C PHE A 83 23.09 -25.41 5.85
N PRO A 84 24.41 -25.21 6.01
CA PRO A 84 25.01 -23.92 5.71
C PRO A 84 24.84 -23.67 4.21
N GLU A 85 24.30 -22.51 3.84
CA GLU A 85 24.28 -22.07 2.46
C GLU A 85 25.72 -22.01 1.97
N GLY A 86 26.03 -22.88 1.00
CA GLY A 86 27.35 -22.99 0.39
C GLY A 86 27.74 -21.64 -0.20
N ARG A 87 28.92 -21.17 0.21
CA ARG A 87 29.56 -19.93 -0.23
C ARG A 87 29.72 -19.88 -1.75
#